data_AF-A0A1Y5HX79-F1
#
_entry.id   AF-A0A1Y5HX79-F1
#
_cell.length_a   1.000
_cell.length_b   1.000
_cell.length_c   1.000
_cell.angle_alpha   90.00
_cell.angle_beta   90.00
_cell.angle_gamma   90.00
#
_symmetry.space_group_name_H-M   'P 1'
#
loop_
_entity.id
_entity.type
_entity.pdbx_description
1 polymer ?
#
loop_
_entity_poly.entity_id
_entity_poly.type
_entity_poly.pdbx_seq_one_letter_code
_entity_poly.pdbx_strand_id
1 'polypeptide(L)'
;MSALFKQEADQALHHWMLWVAPTRDQTKKIRNLPEFQKQKVLMLHPKKTNQVFSALQLAIHSQLYQCITIPKNFLSAQEQQSLKVLAVRNNTLLTLLNPQKTLNSASQLSLI
;
A
#
# COMPACT_ATOMS: atom_id res chain seq x y z
N MET A 1 -0.59 37.69 18.61
CA MET A 1 -0.34 37.26 17.22
C MET A 1 0.04 35.79 17.24
N SER A 2 -0.95 34.91 17.12
CA SER A 2 -0.73 33.47 17.10
C SER A 2 -0.37 33.07 15.68
N ALA A 3 0.92 32.86 15.42
CA ALA A 3 1.37 32.26 14.17
C ALA A 3 0.84 30.83 14.14
N LEU A 4 -0.32 30.66 13.50
CA LEU A 4 -0.88 29.37 13.14
C LEU A 4 0.16 28.74 12.20
N PHE A 5 0.98 27.83 12.72
CA PHE A 5 1.92 27.05 11.92
C PHE A 5 1.10 26.26 10.90
N LYS A 6 0.93 26.83 9.72
CA LYS A 6 0.52 26.12 8.52
C LYS A 6 1.62 25.10 8.21
N GLN A 7 1.53 23.92 8.79
CA GLN A 7 2.25 22.72 8.33
C GLN A 7 1.67 22.26 6.98
N GLU A 8 1.51 23.17 6.01
CA GLU A 8 1.01 22.85 4.66
C GLU A 8 2.17 22.41 3.73
N ALA A 9 3.43 22.57 4.14
CA ALA A 9 4.58 22.34 3.26
C ALA A 9 5.16 20.91 3.30
N ASP A 10 5.03 20.17 4.42
CA ASP A 10 5.72 18.87 4.57
C ASP A 10 4.93 17.69 3.94
N GLN A 11 3.63 17.88 3.69
CA GLN A 11 2.81 16.87 3.02
C GLN A 11 3.01 16.82 1.50
N ALA A 12 3.72 17.78 0.91
CA ALA A 12 3.98 17.81 -0.54
C ALA A 12 5.00 16.75 -0.99
N LEU A 13 5.85 16.24 -0.08
CA LEU A 13 6.87 15.25 -0.41
C LEU A 13 6.28 13.84 -0.62
N HIS A 14 5.31 13.46 0.23
CA HIS A 14 4.61 12.18 0.18
C HIS A 14 3.38 12.24 -0.73
N HIS A 15 3.60 12.31 -2.05
CA HIS A 15 2.50 12.47 -3.00
C HIS A 15 2.14 11.21 -3.78
N TRP A 16 3.03 10.21 -3.82
CA TRP A 16 2.81 9.00 -4.63
C TRP A 16 2.07 7.90 -3.85
N MET A 17 1.19 7.18 -4.56
CA MET A 17 0.54 5.96 -4.08
C MET A 17 1.08 4.76 -4.85
N LEU A 18 1.78 3.85 -4.18
CA LEU A 18 2.35 2.65 -4.80
C LEU A 18 1.43 1.45 -4.63
N TRP A 19 1.11 0.79 -5.73
CA TRP A 19 0.34 -0.45 -5.77
C TRP A 19 1.22 -1.59 -6.26
N VAL A 20 1.44 -2.60 -5.42
CA VAL A 20 2.21 -3.79 -5.76
C VAL A 20 1.25 -4.90 -6.17
N ALA A 21 1.39 -5.40 -7.40
CA ALA A 21 0.62 -6.48 -7.97
C ALA A 21 -0.92 -6.35 -7.80
N PRO A 22 -1.54 -5.24 -8.24
CA PRO A 22 -3.00 -5.10 -8.20
C PRO A 22 -3.68 -6.16 -9.09
N THR A 23 -4.82 -6.69 -8.65
CA THR A 23 -5.65 -7.58 -9.47
C THR A 23 -6.40 -6.80 -10.55
N ARG A 24 -6.89 -7.48 -11.60
CA ARG A 24 -7.65 -6.84 -12.69
C ARG A 24 -8.82 -5.98 -12.18
N ASP A 25 -9.52 -6.44 -11.14
CA ASP A 25 -10.63 -5.70 -10.54
C ASP A 25 -10.17 -4.46 -9.77
N GLN A 26 -9.01 -4.55 -9.10
CA GLN A 26 -8.39 -3.39 -8.46
C GLN A 26 -7.90 -2.38 -9.51
N THR A 27 -7.29 -2.83 -10.60
CA THR A 27 -6.90 -1.96 -11.72
C THR A 27 -8.11 -1.21 -12.30
N LYS A 28 -9.27 -1.88 -12.46
CA LYS A 28 -10.51 -1.22 -12.89
C LYS A 28 -10.96 -0.15 -11.89
N LYS A 29 -10.92 -0.43 -10.58
CA LYS A 29 -11.24 0.55 -9.54
C LYS A 29 -10.29 1.76 -9.58
N ILE A 30 -8.99 1.53 -9.75
CA ILE A 30 -7.99 2.59 -9.87
C ILE A 30 -8.24 3.44 -11.13
N ARG A 31 -8.63 2.82 -12.25
CA ARG A 31 -9.04 3.51 -13.48
C ARG A 31 -10.35 4.29 -13.36
N ASN A 32 -11.13 4.08 -12.32
CA ASN A 32 -12.35 4.83 -12.05
C ASN A 32 -12.13 6.00 -11.07
N LEU A 33 -10.91 6.15 -10.53
CA LEU A 33 -10.58 7.27 -9.62
C LEU A 33 -10.61 8.63 -10.35
N PRO A 34 -10.77 9.75 -9.61
CA PRO A 34 -10.61 11.09 -10.14
C PRO A 34 -9.24 11.28 -10.82
N GLU A 35 -9.19 12.07 -11.89
CA GLU A 35 -8.01 12.23 -12.74
C GLU A 35 -6.76 12.73 -12.00
N PHE A 36 -6.96 13.61 -11.03
CA PHE A 36 -5.91 14.08 -10.12
C PHE A 36 -5.25 12.94 -9.29
N GLN A 37 -6.04 11.96 -8.85
CA GLN A 37 -5.53 10.84 -8.07
C GLN A 37 -4.86 9.79 -8.98
N LYS A 38 -5.40 9.57 -10.19
CA LYS A 38 -4.82 8.65 -11.18
C LYS A 38 -3.37 9.00 -11.52
N GLN A 39 -3.07 10.29 -11.68
CA GLN A 39 -1.72 10.77 -12.02
C GLN A 39 -0.68 10.48 -10.93
N LYS A 40 -1.12 10.17 -9.70
CA LYS A 40 -0.25 9.92 -8.53
C LYS A 40 -0.15 8.45 -8.16
N VAL A 41 -0.75 7.55 -8.94
CA VAL A 41 -0.73 6.12 -8.68
C VAL A 41 0.35 5.43 -9.52
N LEU A 42 1.28 4.77 -8.84
CA LEU A 42 2.31 3.93 -9.45
C LEU A 42 1.94 2.47 -9.26
N MET A 43 2.07 1.67 -10.32
CA MET A 43 1.80 0.23 -10.29
C MET A 43 3.10 -0.53 -10.52
N LEU A 44 3.42 -1.45 -9.61
CA LEU A 44 4.59 -2.31 -9.68
C LEU A 44 4.14 -3.77 -9.78
N HIS A 45 4.56 -4.47 -10.83
CA HIS A 45 4.34 -5.92 -10.97
C HIS A 45 5.68 -6.66 -10.83
N PRO A 46 6.04 -7.13 -9.62
CA PRO A 46 7.31 -7.78 -9.40
C PRO A 46 7.33 -9.17 -10.04
N LYS A 47 8.31 -9.42 -10.93
CA LYS A 47 8.58 -10.75 -11.49
C LYS A 47 9.27 -11.69 -10.50
N LYS A 48 10.04 -11.13 -9.55
CA LYS A 48 10.78 -11.87 -8.53
C LYS A 48 10.31 -11.43 -7.15
N THR A 49 9.70 -12.35 -6.40
CA THR A 49 9.18 -12.09 -5.04
C THR A 49 10.29 -11.74 -4.05
N ASN A 50 11.47 -12.33 -4.20
CA ASN A 50 12.59 -12.16 -3.27
C ASN A 50 13.15 -10.74 -3.21
N GLN A 51 12.90 -9.90 -4.21
CA GLN A 51 13.37 -8.51 -4.27
C GLN A 51 12.29 -7.51 -3.82
N VAL A 52 11.08 -7.98 -3.56
CA VAL A 52 9.96 -7.10 -3.20
C VAL A 52 10.19 -6.47 -1.84
N PHE A 53 10.67 -7.24 -0.87
CA PHE A 53 10.94 -6.73 0.48
C PHE A 53 11.98 -5.61 0.47
N SER A 54 13.14 -5.83 -0.15
CA SER A 54 14.21 -4.82 -0.21
C SER A 54 13.80 -3.58 -1.01
N ALA A 55 13.07 -3.75 -2.11
CA ALA A 55 12.53 -2.62 -2.88
C ALA A 55 11.54 -1.79 -2.06
N LEU A 56 10.69 -2.43 -1.25
CA LEU A 56 9.75 -1.72 -0.38
C LEU A 56 10.43 -0.98 0.75
N GLN A 57 11.48 -1.56 1.35
CA GLN A 57 12.28 -0.86 2.34
C GLN A 57 12.87 0.42 1.74
N LEU A 58 13.45 0.33 0.53
CA LEU A 58 13.99 1.48 -0.17
C LEU A 58 12.90 2.52 -0.50
N ALA A 59 11.72 2.06 -0.93
CA ALA A 59 10.59 2.94 -1.22
C ALA A 59 10.09 3.68 0.03
N ILE A 60 10.02 3.02 1.19
CA ILE A 60 9.65 3.67 2.45
C ILE A 60 10.73 4.68 2.87
N HIS A 61 12.00 4.31 2.72
CA HIS A 61 13.13 5.19 3.05
C HIS A 61 13.23 6.42 2.14
N SER A 62 12.75 6.34 0.90
CA SER A 62 12.78 7.49 -0.01
C SER A 62 11.78 8.58 0.37
N GLN A 63 10.80 8.29 1.24
CA GLN A 63 9.77 9.23 1.70
C GLN A 63 8.97 9.89 0.56
N LEU A 64 9.00 9.31 -0.65
CA LEU A 64 8.25 9.81 -1.80
C LEU A 64 6.80 9.32 -1.81
N TYR A 65 6.53 8.24 -1.08
CA TYR A 65 5.24 7.56 -1.09
C TYR A 65 4.45 7.92 0.15
N GLN A 66 3.18 8.27 -0.06
CA GLN A 66 2.20 8.45 1.02
C GLN A 66 1.62 7.11 1.46
N CYS A 67 1.34 6.25 0.48
CA CYS A 67 0.66 4.98 0.69
C CYS A 67 1.28 3.91 -0.19
N ILE A 68 1.52 2.75 0.41
CA ILE A 68 1.98 1.55 -0.28
C ILE A 68 0.98 0.44 0.01
N THR A 69 0.39 -0.10 -1.05
CA THR A 69 -0.57 -1.20 -0.98
C THR A 69 0.04 -2.46 -1.58
N ILE A 70 0.12 -3.53 -0.79
CA ILE A 70 0.71 -4.80 -1.21
C ILE A 70 -0.08 -6.02 -0.71
N PRO A 71 -0.23 -7.07 -1.54
CA PRO A 71 -0.77 -8.35 -1.09
C PRO A 71 0.15 -9.06 -0.11
N LYS A 72 -0.41 -9.60 0.98
CA LYS A 72 0.36 -10.29 2.03
C LYS A 72 1.16 -11.48 1.53
N ASN A 73 0.72 -12.13 0.45
CA ASN A 73 1.35 -13.32 -0.11
C ASN A 73 2.79 -13.08 -0.61
N PHE A 74 3.17 -11.81 -0.82
CA PHE A 74 4.52 -11.45 -1.25
C PHE A 74 5.54 -11.34 -0.12
N LEU A 75 5.10 -11.41 1.15
CA LEU A 75 5.93 -11.14 2.32
C LEU A 75 5.69 -12.20 3.40
N SER A 76 6.76 -12.69 4.00
CA SER A 76 6.69 -13.50 5.23
C SER A 76 6.15 -12.69 6.42
N ALA A 77 5.70 -13.37 7.48
CA ALA A 77 5.17 -12.69 8.66
C ALA A 77 6.19 -11.75 9.33
N GLN A 78 7.47 -12.14 9.33
CA GLN A 78 8.56 -11.31 9.86
C GLN A 78 8.80 -10.06 9.02
N GLU A 79 8.82 -10.21 7.69
CA GLU A 79 8.98 -9.07 6.76
C GLU A 79 7.81 -8.10 6.85
N GLN A 80 6.59 -8.60 6.99
CA GLN A 80 5.40 -7.77 7.20
C GLN A 80 5.52 -6.92 8.46
N GLN A 81 5.98 -7.50 9.57
CA GLN A 81 6.14 -6.77 10.83
C GLN A 81 7.24 -5.71 10.72
N SER A 82 8.37 -6.06 10.11
CA SER A 82 9.48 -5.14 9.85
C SER A 82 9.04 -3.94 9.01
N LEU A 83 8.32 -4.19 7.90
CA LEU A 83 7.80 -3.13 7.03
C LEU A 83 6.77 -2.24 7.73
N LYS A 84 5.89 -2.80 8.58
CA LYS A 84 4.95 -1.98 9.37
C LYS A 84 5.69 -1.01 10.29
N VAL A 85 6.72 -1.48 10.98
CA VAL A 85 7.52 -0.63 11.87
C VAL A 85 8.23 0.46 11.07
N LEU A 86 8.80 0.12 9.91
CA LEU A 86 9.46 1.09 9.03
C LEU A 86 8.47 2.12 8.46
N ALA A 87 7.28 1.68 8.07
CA ALA A 87 6.24 2.55 7.51
C ALA A 87 5.76 3.57 8.53
N VAL A 88 5.51 3.15 9.78
CA VAL A 88 5.13 4.06 10.88
C VAL A 88 6.24 5.09 11.15
N ARG A 89 7.51 4.66 11.15
CA ARG A 89 8.65 5.56 11.38
C ARG A 89 8.81 6.63 10.30
N ASN A 90 8.45 6.32 9.06
CA ASN A 90 8.61 7.21 7.91
C ASN A 90 7.29 7.83 7.44
N ASN A 91 6.27 7.88 8.31
CA ASN A 91 4.95 8.45 8.01
C ASN A 91 4.32 7.93 6.71
N THR A 92 4.58 6.67 6.36
CA THR A 92 4.06 6.01 5.16
C THR A 92 2.92 5.07 5.55
N LEU A 93 1.78 5.15 4.87
CA LEU A 93 0.66 4.23 5.08
C LEU A 93 0.93 2.91 4.37
N LEU A 94 1.03 1.81 5.12
CA LEU A 94 1.20 0.47 4.55
C LEU A 94 -0.10 -0.33 4.65
N THR A 95 -0.72 -0.62 3.51
CA THR A 95 -1.94 -1.43 3.42
C THR A 95 -1.60 -2.84 2.96
N LEU A 96 -1.73 -3.81 3.86
CA LEU A 96 -1.51 -5.22 3.57
C LEU A 96 -2.83 -5.90 3.17
N LEU A 97 -2.99 -6.19 1.88
CA LEU A 97 -4.20 -6.84 1.36
C LEU A 97 -4.16 -8.35 1.65
N ASN A 98 -5.19 -8.85 2.31
CA ASN A 98 -5.46 -10.29 2.34
C ASN A 98 -5.96 -10.71 0.96
N PRO A 99 -5.50 -11.85 0.41
CA PRO A 99 -6.25 -12.47 -0.68
C PRO A 99 -7.67 -12.71 -0.16
N GLN A 100 -8.67 -12.17 -0.84
CA GLN A 100 -10.06 -12.44 -0.51
C GLN A 100 -10.27 -13.95 -0.69
N LYS A 101 -10.36 -14.70 0.42
CA LYS A 101 -11.02 -16.00 0.42
C LYS A 101 -12.47 -15.70 0.07
N THR A 102 -12.86 -15.93 -1.18
CA THR A 102 -14.26 -16.14 -1.52
C THR A 102 -14.68 -17.41 -0.81
N LEU A 103 -15.21 -17.28 0.41
CA LEU A 103 -15.86 -18.38 1.09
C LEU A 103 -17.07 -18.75 0.25
N ASN A 104 -17.01 -19.94 -0.36
CA ASN A 104 -18.13 -20.49 -1.12
C ASN A 104 -19.35 -20.54 -0.20
N SER A 105 -20.51 -20.12 -0.69
CA SER A 105 -21.76 -19.96 0.09
C SER A 105 -22.14 -21.20 0.93
N ALA A 106 -21.67 -22.40 0.55
CA ALA A 106 -21.87 -23.64 1.29
C ALA A 106 -21.10 -23.73 2.64
N SER A 107 -20.09 -22.89 2.86
CA SER A 107 -19.28 -22.89 4.09
C SER A 107 -19.80 -21.94 5.18
N GLN A 108 -20.96 -21.30 4.97
CA GLN A 108 -21.61 -20.40 5.93
C GLN A 108 -22.64 -21.10 6.85
N LEU A 109 -22.82 -22.42 6.74
CA LEU A 109 -23.86 -23.18 7.47
C LEU A 109 -23.31 -24.24 8.45
N SER A 110 -22.30 -23.92 9.25
CA SER A 110 -21.89 -24.74 10.40
C SER A 110 -21.35 -23.83 11.51
N LEU A 111 -21.81 -23.81 12.76
CA LEU A 111 -22.77 -24.59 13.53
C LEU A 111 -23.73 -23.63 14.28
N ILE A 112 -24.98 -24.05 14.47
CA ILE A 112 -25.77 -23.73 15.69
C ILE A 112 -25.46 -24.83 16.70
#